data_AF-A0A1F6WVV0-F1
#
_entry.id   AF-A0A1F6WVV0-F1
#
_cell.length_a   1.000
_cell.length_b   1.000
_cell.length_c   1.000
_cell.angle_alpha   90.00
_cell.angle_beta   90.00
_cell.angle_gamma   90.00
#
_symmetry.space_group_name_H-M   'P 1'
#
loop_
_entity.id
_entity.type
_entity.pdbx_description
1 polymer ?
#
loop_
_entity_poly.entity_id
_entity_poly.type
_entity_poly.pdbx_seq_one_letter_code
_entity_poly.pdbx_strand_id
1 'polypeptide(L)'
;MIFQSHSFYSFITGEFKNGYLVHASWGGENTSYAARVNKVKDSMDVFVLSNSELCYEVIAGNKCYNVTYSQNVENCNNSSFLFECRGCADCFGCTNLRSKNYYIFNKAYSRSAYLEKLKEFKLENRENLKKASEQFEEIKKNSLRKHANITNSPICTGDNIVNSYNCRGCFDIYGDVRDCRFIQNCAEHLKDSYDGYGVGASAELIYEVFDTGVEGSKLCFGAVIYGGHDVYYSYNCHGSQNCFACIGLRSKQYCILNKQYTKEQYKELIPKIIKHMNDMPYIDNKGRIYKYGEFFPAELSPFCYNETITQEYFSLTKEEVENRGYKWKEKEKRNYQIDIKTENIPNNIKNVNDEIIGKVIECKHKNTCNEQCTEAFKIIPNELSFYKRMNLPIPHLCPNCRHYQRLKKRNPLNLWHRFCMCDKNGHNHQGKCKNEFETSYAPDRPEIVYCEKCYQQEVY
;
A
#
# COMPACT_ATOMS: atom_id res chain seq x y z
N MET A 1 0.12 -2.67 27.31
CA MET A 1 -1.23 -3.27 27.44
C MET A 1 -2.01 -2.82 26.20
N ILE A 2 -2.10 -3.66 25.17
CA ILE A 2 -2.73 -3.28 23.89
C ILE A 2 -4.22 -3.59 24.00
N PHE A 3 -5.06 -2.57 24.13
CA PHE A 3 -6.51 -2.75 24.16
C PHE A 3 -7.01 -3.07 22.76
N GLN A 4 -7.38 -4.32 22.52
CA GLN A 4 -8.18 -4.73 21.37
C GLN A 4 -9.62 -4.95 21.85
N SER A 5 -10.58 -4.31 21.20
CA SER A 5 -12.00 -4.61 21.43
C SER A 5 -12.70 -4.87 20.10
N HIS A 6 -13.35 -6.03 19.99
CA HIS A 6 -14.19 -6.46 18.84
C HIS A 6 -13.52 -6.40 17.46
N SER A 7 -12.33 -7.00 17.28
CA SER A 7 -11.68 -7.12 15.96
C SER A 7 -11.70 -8.58 15.47
N PHE A 8 -12.13 -8.82 14.23
CA PHE A 8 -12.24 -10.15 13.64
C PHE A 8 -11.35 -10.27 12.39
N TYR A 9 -10.64 -11.40 12.25
CA TYR A 9 -9.79 -11.72 11.09
C TYR A 9 -8.73 -10.67 10.73
N SER A 10 -8.06 -10.07 11.72
CA SER A 10 -7.01 -9.04 11.51
C SER A 10 -5.60 -9.60 11.81
N PHE A 11 -4.57 -9.12 11.12
CA PHE A 11 -3.18 -9.63 11.21
C PHE A 11 -2.16 -8.48 11.34
N ILE A 12 -1.27 -8.55 12.34
CA ILE A 12 -0.26 -7.51 12.66
C ILE A 12 -0.91 -6.12 12.83
N THR A 13 -1.63 -5.93 13.94
CA THR A 13 -2.34 -4.67 14.24
C THR A 13 -2.09 -4.16 15.66
N GLY A 14 -1.83 -2.85 15.82
CA GLY A 14 -1.78 -2.15 17.11
C GLY A 14 -2.97 -1.20 17.30
N GLU A 15 -3.52 -1.07 18.51
CA GLU A 15 -4.57 -0.08 18.90
C GLU A 15 -5.84 0.01 17.99
N PHE A 16 -6.67 -1.04 17.95
CA PHE A 16 -7.91 -1.08 17.13
C PHE A 16 -9.20 -1.33 17.92
N LYS A 17 -10.29 -0.70 17.46
CA LYS A 17 -11.68 -0.94 17.90
C LYS A 17 -12.59 -1.19 16.69
N ASN A 18 -13.31 -2.31 16.65
CA ASN A 18 -14.19 -2.69 15.52
C ASN A 18 -13.48 -2.83 14.15
N GLY A 19 -12.43 -3.65 14.07
CA GLY A 19 -11.73 -4.00 12.82
C GLY A 19 -12.25 -5.29 12.15
N TYR A 20 -12.34 -5.31 10.82
CA TYR A 20 -12.67 -6.51 10.03
C TYR A 20 -11.71 -6.65 8.83
N LEU A 21 -10.93 -7.74 8.75
CA LEU A 21 -9.92 -7.94 7.69
C LEU A 21 -8.97 -6.74 7.52
N VAL A 22 -8.34 -6.32 8.63
CA VAL A 22 -7.31 -5.28 8.65
C VAL A 22 -5.94 -5.93 8.78
N HIS A 23 -5.01 -5.55 7.90
CA HIS A 23 -3.65 -6.08 7.86
C HIS A 23 -2.63 -4.95 8.09
N ALA A 24 -1.56 -5.19 8.85
CA ALA A 24 -0.39 -4.30 8.99
C ALA A 24 -0.70 -2.82 9.32
N SER A 25 -1.45 -2.56 10.40
CA SER A 25 -1.90 -1.19 10.76
C SER A 25 -1.71 -0.86 12.24
N TRP A 26 -1.38 0.39 12.55
CA TRP A 26 -1.27 0.91 13.92
C TRP A 26 -2.31 2.00 14.13
N GLY A 27 -3.42 1.71 14.83
CA GLY A 27 -4.47 2.66 15.17
C GLY A 27 -5.70 2.64 14.24
N GLY A 28 -6.91 2.48 14.78
CA GLY A 28 -8.16 2.67 14.02
C GLY A 28 -9.47 2.34 14.75
N GLU A 29 -10.58 2.96 14.32
CA GLU A 29 -11.95 2.65 14.78
C GLU A 29 -12.86 2.34 13.57
N ASN A 30 -13.73 1.33 13.65
CA ASN A 30 -14.74 0.99 12.61
C ASN A 30 -14.15 0.82 11.18
N THR A 31 -13.18 -0.06 11.00
CA THR A 31 -12.43 -0.24 9.74
C THR A 31 -12.66 -1.64 9.16
N SER A 32 -13.00 -1.73 7.86
CA SER A 32 -13.19 -3.01 7.14
C SER A 32 -12.36 -3.08 5.85
N TYR A 33 -11.69 -4.21 5.60
CA TYR A 33 -10.90 -4.50 4.38
C TYR A 33 -9.78 -3.46 4.10
N ALA A 34 -8.96 -3.17 5.11
CA ALA A 34 -7.92 -2.15 5.03
C ALA A 34 -6.51 -2.75 5.00
N ALA A 35 -5.63 -2.17 4.19
CA ALA A 35 -4.24 -2.61 4.10
C ALA A 35 -3.22 -1.77 4.89
N ARG A 36 -3.35 -0.43 5.06
CA ARG A 36 -2.63 0.39 6.09
C ARG A 36 -3.31 1.73 6.41
N VAL A 37 -3.56 2.10 7.68
CA VAL A 37 -4.22 3.38 8.03
C VAL A 37 -3.82 3.97 9.39
N ASN A 38 -3.95 5.31 9.55
CA ASN A 38 -4.05 5.97 10.86
C ASN A 38 -5.22 6.99 10.93
N LYS A 39 -6.22 6.65 11.79
CA LYS A 39 -7.56 7.25 12.13
C LYS A 39 -8.62 7.39 11.02
N VAL A 40 -9.57 6.44 11.01
CA VAL A 40 -10.74 6.36 10.10
C VAL A 40 -12.06 6.26 10.86
N LYS A 41 -13.18 6.73 10.28
CA LYS A 41 -14.54 6.25 10.63
C LYS A 41 -15.47 6.09 9.41
N ASP A 42 -16.06 4.89 9.30
CA ASP A 42 -17.03 4.38 8.31
C ASP A 42 -16.52 4.11 6.87
N SER A 43 -15.67 3.08 6.70
CA SER A 43 -14.96 2.73 5.45
C SER A 43 -15.24 1.32 4.92
N MET A 44 -15.13 1.12 3.59
CA MET A 44 -14.89 -0.19 2.94
C MET A 44 -13.95 -0.07 1.74
N ASP A 45 -12.94 -0.96 1.69
CA ASP A 45 -11.99 -1.25 0.60
C ASP A 45 -10.87 -0.20 0.31
N VAL A 46 -9.90 -0.04 1.24
CA VAL A 46 -8.92 1.07 1.27
C VAL A 46 -7.46 0.61 1.43
N PHE A 47 -6.49 1.26 0.73
CA PHE A 47 -5.06 0.84 0.74
C PHE A 47 -4.06 1.71 1.53
N VAL A 48 -3.99 3.07 1.49
CA VAL A 48 -3.29 3.87 2.54
C VAL A 48 -3.89 5.29 2.75
N LEU A 49 -4.08 5.75 4.01
CA LEU A 49 -4.63 7.05 4.45
C LEU A 49 -4.07 7.55 5.81
N SER A 50 -4.07 8.88 6.05
CA SER A 50 -4.08 9.44 7.42
C SER A 50 -5.15 10.55 7.62
N ASN A 51 -5.96 10.38 8.68
CA ASN A 51 -7.13 11.15 9.17
C ASN A 51 -8.31 11.37 8.18
N SER A 52 -9.35 10.50 8.13
CA SER A 52 -10.57 10.71 7.29
C SER A 52 -11.85 10.02 7.79
N GLU A 53 -13.05 10.55 7.47
CA GLU A 53 -14.38 9.92 7.71
C GLU A 53 -15.24 9.92 6.41
N LEU A 54 -15.94 8.79 6.11
CA LEU A 54 -16.75 8.49 4.90
C LEU A 54 -15.99 8.39 3.54
N CYS A 55 -15.15 7.36 3.34
CA CYS A 55 -14.43 7.13 2.06
C CYS A 55 -14.76 5.75 1.43
N TYR A 56 -14.88 5.67 0.10
CA TYR A 56 -15.09 4.42 -0.67
C TYR A 56 -14.20 4.35 -1.92
N GLU A 57 -13.43 3.28 -2.09
CA GLU A 57 -12.42 3.10 -3.16
C GLU A 57 -11.42 4.26 -3.34
N VAL A 58 -10.93 4.84 -2.24
CA VAL A 58 -9.91 5.90 -2.28
C VAL A 58 -8.51 5.31 -2.20
N ILE A 59 -7.63 5.74 -3.09
CA ILE A 59 -6.21 5.38 -3.10
C ILE A 59 -5.39 6.64 -2.82
N ALA A 60 -4.61 6.63 -1.72
CA ALA A 60 -3.82 7.77 -1.25
C ALA A 60 -4.66 9.04 -1.03
N GLY A 61 -5.55 8.98 -0.02
CA GLY A 61 -6.33 10.12 0.46
C GLY A 61 -5.73 10.71 1.74
N ASN A 62 -5.78 12.02 1.91
CA ASN A 62 -5.42 12.69 3.17
C ASN A 62 -6.46 13.76 3.50
N LYS A 63 -7.00 13.74 4.73
CA LYS A 63 -8.00 14.72 5.23
C LYS A 63 -9.21 14.90 4.30
N CYS A 64 -9.81 13.81 3.83
CA CYS A 64 -10.97 13.86 2.94
C CYS A 64 -12.27 13.48 3.67
N TYR A 65 -13.39 14.08 3.25
CA TYR A 65 -14.73 13.77 3.78
C TYR A 65 -15.71 13.46 2.65
N ASN A 66 -16.38 12.30 2.68
CA ASN A 66 -17.34 11.89 1.66
C ASN A 66 -16.74 11.93 0.24
N VAL A 67 -15.62 11.24 0.04
CA VAL A 67 -14.92 11.13 -1.25
C VAL A 67 -14.94 9.70 -1.75
N THR A 68 -15.34 9.50 -3.01
CA THR A 68 -15.48 8.15 -3.61
C THR A 68 -14.76 8.02 -4.96
N TYR A 69 -14.30 6.80 -5.30
CA TYR A 69 -13.67 6.48 -6.58
C TYR A 69 -12.51 7.42 -6.98
N SER A 70 -11.71 7.85 -6.01
CA SER A 70 -10.73 8.92 -6.19
C SER A 70 -9.30 8.47 -5.85
N GLN A 71 -8.30 9.11 -6.44
CA GLN A 71 -6.89 8.71 -6.38
C GLN A 71 -5.99 9.93 -6.21
N ASN A 72 -5.01 9.86 -5.30
CA ASN A 72 -4.06 10.93 -4.99
C ASN A 72 -4.77 12.26 -4.68
N VAL A 73 -5.59 12.28 -3.63
CA VAL A 73 -6.41 13.44 -3.25
C VAL A 73 -6.10 13.93 -1.84
N GLU A 74 -6.10 15.24 -1.65
CA GLU A 74 -5.78 15.86 -0.36
C GLU A 74 -6.75 17.00 -0.02
N ASN A 75 -7.30 17.01 1.20
CA ASN A 75 -8.24 18.04 1.68
C ASN A 75 -9.48 18.19 0.76
N CYS A 76 -10.02 17.08 0.26
CA CYS A 76 -11.18 17.09 -0.64
C CYS A 76 -12.47 16.64 0.05
N ASN A 77 -13.60 17.26 -0.29
CA ASN A 77 -14.89 16.98 0.37
C ASN A 77 -16.05 16.79 -0.62
N ASN A 78 -17.01 15.92 -0.30
CA ASN A 78 -18.25 15.71 -1.07
C ASN A 78 -18.01 15.54 -2.58
N SER A 79 -17.05 14.69 -2.95
CA SER A 79 -16.55 14.61 -4.32
C SER A 79 -16.40 13.17 -4.80
N SER A 80 -16.46 12.95 -6.10
CA SER A 80 -16.31 11.61 -6.68
C SER A 80 -15.45 11.66 -7.93
N PHE A 81 -14.74 10.57 -8.22
CA PHE A 81 -13.91 10.45 -9.42
C PHE A 81 -12.91 11.61 -9.52
N LEU A 82 -12.08 11.78 -8.50
CA LEU A 82 -11.01 12.78 -8.50
C LEU A 82 -9.65 12.12 -8.71
N PHE A 83 -8.78 12.77 -9.47
CA PHE A 83 -7.39 12.34 -9.65
C PHE A 83 -6.43 13.51 -9.45
N GLU A 84 -5.42 13.37 -8.58
CA GLU A 84 -4.42 14.42 -8.33
C GLU A 84 -5.07 15.77 -7.95
N CYS A 85 -6.14 15.76 -7.16
CA CYS A 85 -6.88 16.97 -6.77
C CYS A 85 -6.57 17.37 -5.32
N ARG A 86 -6.46 18.67 -5.04
CA ARG A 86 -6.21 19.18 -3.69
C ARG A 86 -7.13 20.33 -3.31
N GLY A 87 -7.67 20.31 -2.10
CA GLY A 87 -8.52 21.38 -1.57
C GLY A 87 -9.87 21.55 -2.29
N CYS A 88 -10.33 20.54 -3.03
CA CYS A 88 -11.55 20.64 -3.84
C CYS A 88 -12.79 20.17 -3.09
N ALA A 89 -13.92 20.86 -3.22
CA ALA A 89 -15.20 20.41 -2.67
C ALA A 89 -16.29 20.38 -3.74
N ASP A 90 -17.22 19.43 -3.66
CA ASP A 90 -18.31 19.31 -4.63
C ASP A 90 -17.77 19.25 -6.07
N CYS A 91 -16.86 18.30 -6.33
CA CYS A 91 -16.28 18.04 -7.65
C CYS A 91 -16.55 16.62 -8.12
N PHE A 92 -16.76 16.45 -9.42
CA PHE A 92 -17.07 15.17 -10.05
C PHE A 92 -16.20 14.93 -11.28
N GLY A 93 -15.49 13.80 -11.36
CA GLY A 93 -14.75 13.42 -12.57
C GLY A 93 -13.57 14.35 -12.90
N CYS A 94 -12.96 14.98 -11.91
CA CYS A 94 -11.98 16.05 -12.12
C CYS A 94 -10.55 15.58 -11.91
N THR A 95 -9.62 16.20 -12.62
CA THR A 95 -8.19 15.89 -12.58
C THR A 95 -7.35 17.14 -12.36
N ASN A 96 -6.26 17.04 -11.59
CA ASN A 96 -5.29 18.11 -11.32
C ASN A 96 -5.88 19.43 -10.78
N LEU A 97 -7.08 19.44 -10.18
CA LEU A 97 -7.67 20.69 -9.67
C LEU A 97 -7.09 21.10 -8.31
N ARG A 98 -7.02 22.42 -8.08
CA ARG A 98 -6.57 23.04 -6.83
C ARG A 98 -7.61 24.04 -6.33
N SER A 99 -8.12 23.83 -5.12
CA SER A 99 -9.02 24.76 -4.42
C SER A 99 -10.24 25.17 -5.25
N LYS A 100 -10.84 24.22 -5.98
CA LYS A 100 -12.01 24.45 -6.85
C LYS A 100 -13.25 23.80 -6.27
N ASN A 101 -14.40 24.42 -6.53
CA ASN A 101 -15.71 23.90 -6.15
C ASN A 101 -16.69 23.91 -7.32
N TYR A 102 -17.61 22.94 -7.34
CA TYR A 102 -18.67 22.82 -8.35
C TYR A 102 -18.12 22.57 -9.76
N TYR A 103 -17.20 21.63 -9.88
CA TYR A 103 -16.65 21.22 -11.18
C TYR A 103 -17.13 19.83 -11.57
N ILE A 104 -17.48 19.66 -12.83
CA ILE A 104 -17.79 18.35 -13.42
C ILE A 104 -16.90 18.20 -14.64
N PHE A 105 -16.06 17.16 -14.66
CA PHE A 105 -15.11 16.89 -15.74
C PHE A 105 -14.26 18.12 -16.11
N ASN A 106 -13.63 18.73 -15.10
CA ASN A 106 -12.81 19.95 -15.20
C ASN A 106 -13.54 21.20 -15.72
N LYS A 107 -14.87 21.17 -15.87
CA LYS A 107 -15.68 22.34 -16.24
C LYS A 107 -16.38 22.93 -15.02
N ALA A 108 -16.31 24.25 -14.88
CA ALA A 108 -16.98 24.99 -13.81
C ALA A 108 -18.50 25.06 -14.00
N TYR A 109 -19.25 24.95 -12.91
CA TYR A 109 -20.69 25.12 -12.86
C TYR A 109 -21.08 26.10 -11.74
N SER A 110 -22.25 26.71 -11.87
CA SER A 110 -22.90 27.30 -10.68
C SER A 110 -23.35 26.19 -9.74
N ARG A 111 -23.51 26.50 -8.45
CA ARG A 111 -23.96 25.52 -7.45
C ARG A 111 -25.27 24.83 -7.84
N SER A 112 -26.27 25.58 -8.29
CA SER A 112 -27.55 25.01 -8.71
C SER A 112 -27.41 24.11 -9.93
N ALA A 113 -26.67 24.54 -10.94
CA ALA A 113 -26.43 23.75 -12.14
C ALA A 113 -25.63 22.46 -11.84
N TYR A 114 -24.65 22.53 -10.93
CA TYR A 114 -23.89 21.38 -10.46
C TYR A 114 -24.80 20.34 -9.82
N LEU A 115 -25.65 20.76 -8.87
CA LEU A 115 -26.54 19.85 -8.14
C LEU A 115 -27.58 19.19 -9.07
N GLU A 116 -28.13 19.93 -10.04
CA GLU A 116 -29.02 19.34 -11.03
C GLU A 116 -28.29 18.36 -11.95
N LYS A 117 -27.10 18.73 -12.43
CA LYS A 117 -26.30 17.87 -13.30
C LYS A 117 -25.89 16.57 -12.61
N LEU A 118 -25.58 16.62 -11.31
CA LEU A 118 -25.23 15.43 -10.53
C LEU A 118 -26.35 14.37 -10.50
N LYS A 119 -27.61 14.79 -10.46
CA LYS A 119 -28.76 13.86 -10.43
C LYS A 119 -28.88 13.03 -11.70
N GLU A 120 -28.33 13.51 -12.82
CA GLU A 120 -28.38 12.80 -14.10
C GLU A 120 -27.52 11.52 -14.09
N PHE A 121 -26.46 11.46 -13.29
CA PHE A 121 -25.53 10.32 -13.28
C PHE A 121 -26.13 9.05 -12.64
N LYS A 122 -27.06 9.17 -11.68
CA LYS A 122 -27.77 8.03 -11.05
C LYS A 122 -26.84 6.86 -10.68
N LEU A 123 -25.82 7.13 -9.88
CA LEU A 123 -24.74 6.19 -9.54
C LEU A 123 -25.18 4.99 -8.70
N GLU A 124 -26.42 4.99 -8.17
CA GLU A 124 -27.02 3.80 -7.56
C GLU A 124 -27.12 2.62 -8.52
N ASN A 125 -27.09 2.90 -9.83
CA ASN A 125 -27.13 1.94 -10.89
C ASN A 125 -25.70 1.59 -11.34
N ARG A 126 -25.36 0.30 -11.33
CA ARG A 126 -24.02 -0.20 -11.65
C ARG A 126 -23.58 0.12 -13.08
N GLU A 127 -24.49 0.10 -14.05
CA GLU A 127 -24.15 0.44 -15.44
C GLU A 127 -23.81 1.93 -15.58
N ASN A 128 -24.53 2.80 -14.89
CA ASN A 128 -24.22 4.23 -14.90
C ASN A 128 -22.93 4.53 -14.14
N LEU A 129 -22.71 3.86 -13.01
CA LEU A 129 -21.45 3.93 -12.28
C LEU A 129 -20.28 3.49 -13.17
N LYS A 130 -20.44 2.40 -13.91
CA LYS A 130 -19.45 1.91 -14.87
C LYS A 130 -19.16 2.95 -15.95
N LYS A 131 -20.19 3.55 -16.56
CA LYS A 131 -20.03 4.61 -17.56
C LYS A 131 -19.29 5.84 -17.01
N ALA A 132 -19.64 6.27 -15.79
CA ALA A 132 -18.94 7.37 -15.13
C ALA A 132 -17.47 7.04 -14.85
N SER A 133 -17.18 5.81 -14.42
CA SER A 133 -15.81 5.33 -14.22
C SER A 133 -15.02 5.28 -15.52
N GLU A 134 -15.61 4.80 -16.62
CA GLU A 134 -14.96 4.75 -17.94
C GLU A 134 -14.66 6.16 -18.46
N GLN A 135 -15.61 7.09 -18.34
CA GLN A 135 -15.40 8.49 -18.69
C GLN A 135 -14.30 9.14 -17.85
N PHE A 136 -14.26 8.85 -16.55
CA PHE A 136 -13.22 9.36 -15.67
C PHE A 136 -11.82 8.82 -16.01
N GLU A 137 -11.69 7.52 -16.28
CA GLU A 137 -10.39 6.93 -16.65
C GLU A 137 -9.88 7.51 -17.98
N GLU A 138 -10.74 7.85 -18.93
CA GLU A 138 -10.33 8.54 -20.17
C GLU A 138 -9.79 9.95 -19.89
N ILE A 139 -10.45 10.73 -19.03
CA ILE A 139 -9.94 12.06 -18.63
C ILE A 139 -8.61 11.91 -17.87
N LYS A 140 -8.54 10.95 -16.96
CA LYS A 140 -7.33 10.66 -16.18
C LYS A 140 -6.17 10.21 -17.07
N LYS A 141 -6.40 9.49 -18.17
CA LYS A 141 -5.35 9.11 -19.13
C LYS A 141 -4.69 10.32 -19.77
N ASN A 142 -5.47 11.37 -20.02
CA ASN A 142 -5.02 12.62 -20.66
C ASN A 142 -4.53 13.68 -19.65
N SER A 143 -4.66 13.42 -18.36
CA SER A 143 -4.25 14.35 -17.31
C SER A 143 -2.74 14.37 -17.10
N LEU A 144 -2.20 15.51 -16.65
CA LEU A 144 -0.77 15.65 -16.40
C LEU A 144 -0.37 14.85 -15.16
N ARG A 145 0.79 14.20 -15.22
CA ARG A 145 1.41 13.52 -14.08
C ARG A 145 2.66 14.27 -13.64
N LYS A 146 2.79 14.48 -12.33
CA LYS A 146 4.06 14.86 -11.72
C LYS A 146 4.98 13.65 -11.73
N HIS A 147 6.26 13.82 -12.04
CA HIS A 147 7.23 12.71 -12.13
C HIS A 147 7.25 11.78 -10.91
N ALA A 148 7.06 12.31 -9.71
CA ALA A 148 6.95 11.53 -8.48
C ALA A 148 6.23 12.33 -7.41
N ASN A 149 5.54 11.68 -6.48
CA ASN A 149 4.91 12.33 -5.33
C ASN A 149 5.93 12.60 -4.23
N ILE A 150 6.80 13.58 -4.45
CA ILE A 150 7.84 14.01 -3.51
C ILE A 150 7.53 15.42 -3.03
N THR A 151 7.51 15.62 -1.71
CA THR A 151 7.16 16.89 -1.06
C THR A 151 8.12 17.22 0.08
N ASN A 152 8.75 18.40 0.02
CA ASN A 152 9.73 18.85 1.02
C ASN A 152 10.83 17.81 1.29
N SER A 153 11.31 17.17 0.22
CA SER A 153 12.27 16.07 0.33
C SER A 153 13.42 16.19 -0.67
N PRO A 154 14.43 17.02 -0.38
CA PRO A 154 15.53 17.24 -1.31
C PRO A 154 16.43 15.99 -1.42
N ILE A 155 16.98 15.78 -2.62
CA ILE A 155 17.87 14.66 -2.94
C ILE A 155 17.17 13.30 -2.72
N CYS A 156 15.87 13.25 -3.00
CA CYS A 156 15.08 12.03 -2.88
C CYS A 156 14.67 11.46 -4.23
N THR A 157 14.72 10.12 -4.38
CA THR A 157 14.17 9.38 -5.53
C THR A 157 13.28 8.24 -5.06
N GLY A 158 12.18 8.02 -5.77
CA GLY A 158 11.12 7.14 -5.30
C GLY A 158 9.73 7.69 -5.61
N ASP A 159 8.73 7.25 -4.85
CA ASP A 159 7.36 7.77 -4.95
C ASP A 159 6.70 7.82 -3.57
N ASN A 160 5.78 8.77 -3.36
CA ASN A 160 5.13 9.05 -2.07
C ASN A 160 6.14 9.32 -0.93
N ILE A 161 6.97 10.35 -1.08
CA ILE A 161 8.03 10.76 -0.13
C ILE A 161 7.71 12.13 0.44
N VAL A 162 7.68 12.25 1.77
CA VAL A 162 7.35 13.52 2.45
C VAL A 162 8.31 13.80 3.61
N ASN A 163 8.86 15.03 3.65
CA ASN A 163 9.71 15.55 4.73
C ASN A 163 10.98 14.72 5.01
N SER A 164 11.65 14.25 3.96
CA SER A 164 12.82 13.35 4.06
C SER A 164 14.06 13.95 3.37
N TYR A 165 15.26 13.53 3.74
CA TYR A 165 16.50 14.09 3.15
C TYR A 165 17.39 12.99 2.62
N ASN A 166 17.93 13.15 1.41
CA ASN A 166 18.91 12.23 0.83
C ASN A 166 18.46 10.77 0.92
N CYS A 167 17.33 10.42 0.30
CA CYS A 167 16.79 9.06 0.27
C CYS A 167 16.71 8.52 -1.18
N ARG A 168 17.07 7.26 -1.47
CA ARG A 168 17.01 6.77 -2.88
C ARG A 168 16.35 5.41 -3.02
N GLY A 169 15.55 5.28 -4.08
CA GLY A 169 14.80 4.06 -4.34
C GLY A 169 13.75 3.75 -3.28
N CYS A 170 13.19 4.78 -2.64
CA CYS A 170 12.25 4.60 -1.52
C CYS A 170 10.79 4.75 -1.96
N PHE A 171 9.88 3.99 -1.37
CA PHE A 171 8.45 4.04 -1.73
C PHE A 171 7.58 4.11 -0.48
N ASP A 172 6.61 5.02 -0.47
CA ASP A 172 5.78 5.30 0.71
C ASP A 172 6.63 5.52 1.96
N ILE A 173 7.48 6.54 1.93
CA ILE A 173 8.36 6.90 3.05
C ILE A 173 7.78 8.15 3.70
N TYR A 174 7.57 8.13 5.01
CA TYR A 174 6.91 9.26 5.65
C TYR A 174 7.68 9.80 6.85
N GLY A 175 7.77 11.12 6.87
CA GLY A 175 8.41 11.90 7.93
C GLY A 175 9.93 11.98 7.81
N ASP A 176 10.53 12.39 8.93
CA ASP A 176 11.96 12.69 9.12
C ASP A 176 12.85 11.45 8.89
N VAL A 177 12.96 11.04 7.62
CA VAL A 177 13.79 9.93 7.18
C VAL A 177 14.99 10.49 6.45
N ARG A 178 16.20 10.06 6.83
CA ARG A 178 17.44 10.65 6.33
C ARG A 178 18.46 9.60 5.96
N ASP A 179 19.17 9.85 4.87
CA ASP A 179 20.34 9.05 4.49
C ASP A 179 19.99 7.56 4.30
N CYS A 180 18.78 7.30 3.78
CA CYS A 180 18.21 5.96 3.67
C CYS A 180 18.06 5.47 2.22
N ARG A 181 18.08 4.16 1.97
CA ARG A 181 18.02 3.61 0.61
C ARG A 181 17.19 2.33 0.57
N PHE A 182 16.44 2.15 -0.52
CA PHE A 182 15.59 0.97 -0.72
C PHE A 182 14.62 0.71 0.45
N ILE A 183 14.16 1.80 1.08
CA ILE A 183 13.20 1.75 2.17
C ILE A 183 11.79 1.80 1.61
N GLN A 184 10.96 0.86 2.04
CA GLN A 184 9.57 0.77 1.67
C GLN A 184 8.71 0.79 2.94
N ASN A 185 7.64 1.59 2.92
CA ASN A 185 6.69 1.65 4.03
C ASN A 185 7.37 1.98 5.37
N CYS A 186 8.07 3.10 5.43
CA CYS A 186 8.73 3.54 6.67
C CYS A 186 7.71 4.19 7.60
N ALA A 187 7.74 3.91 8.91
CA ALA A 187 6.96 4.63 9.91
C ALA A 187 7.40 6.10 10.05
N GLU A 188 8.26 6.45 11.01
CA GLU A 188 8.83 7.79 11.16
C GLU A 188 10.24 7.74 11.77
N HIS A 189 11.01 8.83 11.64
CA HIS A 189 12.32 9.00 12.28
C HIS A 189 13.31 7.85 12.01
N LEU A 190 13.63 7.58 10.73
CA LEU A 190 14.62 6.57 10.34
C LEU A 190 15.88 7.22 9.78
N LYS A 191 17.07 6.75 10.19
CA LYS A 191 18.35 7.31 9.72
C LYS A 191 19.36 6.23 9.32
N ASP A 192 20.23 6.56 8.37
CA ASP A 192 21.41 5.75 8.04
C ASP A 192 21.09 4.26 7.81
N SER A 193 20.07 3.98 7.01
CA SER A 193 19.49 2.64 6.88
C SER A 193 19.26 2.20 5.42
N TYR A 194 19.32 0.90 5.18
CA TYR A 194 19.17 0.28 3.85
C TYR A 194 18.23 -0.94 3.90
N ASP A 195 17.62 -1.27 2.77
CA ASP A 195 16.93 -2.55 2.51
C ASP A 195 15.94 -2.93 3.63
N GLY A 196 14.92 -2.09 3.78
CA GLY A 196 13.95 -2.18 4.87
C GLY A 196 12.51 -2.10 4.39
N TYR A 197 11.67 -3.03 4.86
CA TYR A 197 10.23 -3.01 4.62
C TYR A 197 9.44 -2.89 5.93
N GLY A 198 8.64 -1.84 6.12
CA GLY A 198 7.90 -1.68 7.38
C GLY A 198 8.81 -1.32 8.55
N VAL A 199 9.78 -0.43 8.32
CA VAL A 199 10.80 -0.07 9.31
C VAL A 199 10.62 1.33 9.89
N GLY A 200 11.36 1.68 10.95
CA GLY A 200 11.37 3.03 11.53
C GLY A 200 10.80 3.06 12.94
N ALA A 201 10.09 4.15 13.27
CA ALA A 201 9.65 4.48 14.64
C ALA A 201 10.85 4.79 15.55
N SER A 202 11.63 5.81 15.16
CA SER A 202 12.85 6.26 15.85
C SER A 202 13.97 5.22 15.82
N ALA A 203 14.51 4.98 14.63
CA ALA A 203 15.52 3.93 14.41
C ALA A 203 16.71 4.39 13.57
N GLU A 204 17.85 3.71 13.72
CA GLU A 204 19.04 3.97 12.91
C GLU A 204 19.89 2.72 12.65
N LEU A 205 20.73 2.78 11.61
CA LEU A 205 21.68 1.70 11.28
C LEU A 205 20.99 0.35 11.05
N ILE A 206 19.88 0.38 10.30
CA ILE A 206 19.11 -0.80 9.96
C ILE A 206 19.53 -1.31 8.58
N TYR A 207 19.65 -2.63 8.42
CA TYR A 207 20.05 -3.24 7.15
C TYR A 207 19.43 -4.61 6.92
N GLU A 208 18.80 -4.83 5.76
CA GLU A 208 18.22 -6.12 5.35
C GLU A 208 17.25 -6.65 6.42
N VAL A 209 16.13 -5.94 6.61
CA VAL A 209 15.13 -6.32 7.62
C VAL A 209 13.70 -6.05 7.16
N PHE A 210 12.74 -6.63 7.87
CA PHE A 210 11.36 -6.19 7.77
C PHE A 210 10.62 -6.15 9.12
N ASP A 211 9.65 -5.24 9.21
CA ASP A 211 8.72 -5.06 10.33
C ASP A 211 9.42 -4.82 11.69
N THR A 212 10.27 -3.80 11.80
CA THR A 212 11.17 -3.58 12.95
C THR A 212 11.54 -2.09 13.13
N GLY A 213 12.21 -1.74 14.22
CA GLY A 213 12.87 -0.43 14.38
C GLY A 213 12.41 0.40 15.58
N VAL A 214 11.35 0.02 16.30
CA VAL A 214 10.81 0.79 17.43
C VAL A 214 11.92 1.11 18.46
N GLU A 215 12.37 2.36 18.50
CA GLU A 215 13.50 2.81 19.35
C GLU A 215 14.76 1.91 19.21
N GLY A 216 15.06 1.49 17.98
CA GLY A 216 16.08 0.50 17.69
C GLY A 216 17.32 1.06 16.99
N SER A 217 18.49 0.47 17.26
CA SER A 217 19.71 0.78 16.51
C SER A 217 20.52 -0.46 16.15
N LYS A 218 21.20 -0.48 15.00
CA LYS A 218 22.02 -1.63 14.55
C LYS A 218 21.24 -2.94 14.56
N LEU A 219 20.15 -2.95 13.80
CA LEU A 219 19.29 -4.11 13.60
C LEU A 219 19.55 -4.62 12.17
N CYS A 220 20.18 -5.79 12.05
CA CYS A 220 20.60 -6.31 10.75
C CYS A 220 20.16 -7.76 10.53
N PHE A 221 19.79 -8.08 9.29
CA PHE A 221 19.49 -9.45 8.83
C PHE A 221 18.38 -10.13 9.63
N GLY A 222 17.39 -9.35 10.06
CA GLY A 222 16.39 -9.76 11.04
C GLY A 222 14.96 -9.47 10.62
N ALA A 223 14.03 -10.13 11.29
CA ALA A 223 12.61 -9.95 11.03
C ALA A 223 11.86 -9.76 12.34
N VAL A 224 10.97 -8.78 12.40
CA VAL A 224 10.05 -8.58 13.53
C VAL A 224 10.79 -8.25 14.85
N ILE A 225 11.88 -7.47 14.84
CA ILE A 225 12.63 -7.11 16.08
C ILE A 225 12.24 -5.70 16.56
N TYR A 226 11.13 -5.53 17.27
CA TYR A 226 10.61 -4.20 17.65
C TYR A 226 11.40 -3.52 18.79
N GLY A 227 12.66 -3.16 18.51
CA GLY A 227 13.53 -2.38 19.39
C GLY A 227 14.66 -3.17 20.03
N GLY A 228 15.68 -2.44 20.47
CA GLY A 228 16.93 -2.98 20.97
C GLY A 228 18.15 -2.42 20.25
N HIS A 229 19.34 -2.91 20.60
CA HIS A 229 20.57 -2.50 19.92
C HIS A 229 21.57 -3.64 19.72
N ASP A 230 22.32 -3.58 18.61
CA ASP A 230 23.29 -4.62 18.22
C ASP A 230 22.62 -6.02 18.13
N VAL A 231 21.61 -6.12 17.26
CA VAL A 231 20.85 -7.36 17.03
C VAL A 231 21.04 -7.82 15.59
N TYR A 232 21.55 -9.04 15.43
CA TYR A 232 21.88 -9.63 14.13
C TYR A 232 21.15 -10.96 13.96
N TYR A 233 20.69 -11.28 12.75
CA TYR A 233 20.14 -12.59 12.40
C TYR A 233 18.99 -13.05 13.30
N SER A 234 18.18 -12.14 13.83
CA SER A 234 17.19 -12.48 14.85
C SER A 234 15.77 -12.41 14.32
N TYR A 235 14.87 -13.19 14.95
CA TYR A 235 13.44 -13.21 14.64
C TYR A 235 12.59 -12.95 15.88
N ASN A 236 11.70 -11.96 15.85
CA ASN A 236 10.73 -11.69 16.91
C ASN A 236 11.36 -11.53 18.32
N CYS A 237 12.43 -10.75 18.47
CA CYS A 237 13.03 -10.39 19.76
C CYS A 237 12.70 -8.94 20.09
N HIS A 238 12.27 -8.64 21.32
CA HIS A 238 11.87 -7.27 21.70
C HIS A 238 12.72 -6.74 22.85
N GLY A 239 13.13 -5.47 22.75
CA GLY A 239 13.90 -4.77 23.77
C GLY A 239 15.15 -5.51 24.20
N SER A 240 15.76 -6.27 23.29
CA SER A 240 16.94 -7.10 23.55
C SER A 240 18.17 -6.50 22.89
N GLN A 241 19.34 -6.72 23.48
CA GLN A 241 20.59 -6.10 23.03
C GLN A 241 21.72 -7.12 22.89
N ASN A 242 22.69 -6.88 22.00
CA ASN A 242 23.80 -7.82 21.77
C ASN A 242 23.28 -9.26 21.54
N CYS A 243 22.42 -9.42 20.54
CA CYS A 243 21.81 -10.71 20.20
C CYS A 243 22.25 -11.15 18.81
N PHE A 244 22.53 -12.45 18.66
CA PHE A 244 22.93 -13.03 17.39
C PHE A 244 22.17 -14.35 17.17
N ALA A 245 21.46 -14.47 16.06
CA ALA A 245 20.71 -15.68 15.74
C ALA A 245 19.66 -16.06 16.81
N CYS A 246 18.98 -15.07 17.41
CA CYS A 246 18.02 -15.30 18.49
C CYS A 246 16.57 -15.27 17.98
N ILE A 247 15.70 -16.05 18.61
CA ILE A 247 14.29 -16.17 18.28
C ILE A 247 13.44 -15.98 19.53
N GLY A 248 12.51 -15.03 19.53
CA GLY A 248 11.49 -14.94 20.60
C GLY A 248 11.99 -14.40 21.94
N LEU A 249 13.21 -13.88 22.05
CA LEU A 249 13.73 -13.34 23.30
C LEU A 249 13.06 -12.00 23.68
N ARG A 250 12.99 -11.71 24.98
CA ARG A 250 12.45 -10.47 25.52
C ARG A 250 13.40 -9.94 26.59
N SER A 251 13.83 -8.68 26.45
CA SER A 251 14.67 -8.00 27.45
C SER A 251 15.92 -8.78 27.88
N LYS A 252 16.58 -9.45 26.92
CA LYS A 252 17.81 -10.21 27.15
C LYS A 252 19.02 -9.53 26.54
N GLN A 253 20.21 -9.94 27.01
CA GLN A 253 21.47 -9.43 26.51
C GLN A 253 22.57 -10.49 26.40
N TYR A 254 23.46 -10.32 25.42
CA TYR A 254 24.58 -11.22 25.14
C TYR A 254 24.11 -12.64 24.87
N CYS A 255 23.16 -12.77 23.95
CA CYS A 255 22.59 -14.07 23.58
C CYS A 255 23.05 -14.50 22.19
N ILE A 256 23.40 -15.78 22.05
CA ILE A 256 23.66 -16.44 20.78
C ILE A 256 22.77 -17.67 20.73
N LEU A 257 21.97 -17.85 19.66
CA LEU A 257 21.06 -19.00 19.52
C LEU A 257 20.20 -19.23 20.77
N ASN A 258 19.61 -18.15 21.30
CA ASN A 258 18.83 -18.12 22.55
C ASN A 258 19.56 -18.47 23.84
N LYS A 259 20.84 -18.79 23.80
CA LYS A 259 21.65 -19.01 25.00
C LYS A 259 22.31 -17.72 25.43
N GLN A 260 22.15 -17.38 26.71
CA GLN A 260 22.80 -16.21 27.30
C GLN A 260 24.23 -16.54 27.73
N TYR A 261 25.16 -15.64 27.44
CA TYR A 261 26.59 -15.74 27.75
C TYR A 261 27.02 -14.57 28.63
N THR A 262 28.23 -14.66 29.20
CA THR A 262 28.88 -13.45 29.70
C THR A 262 29.27 -12.54 28.54
N LYS A 263 29.46 -11.25 28.83
CA LYS A 263 29.85 -10.26 27.82
C LYS A 263 31.17 -10.63 27.14
N GLU A 264 32.12 -11.16 27.89
CA GLU A 264 33.45 -11.55 27.42
C GLU A 264 33.35 -12.76 26.47
N GLN A 265 32.58 -13.78 26.88
CA GLN A 265 32.32 -14.96 26.06
C GLN A 265 31.59 -14.61 24.77
N TYR A 266 30.57 -13.75 24.85
CA TYR A 266 29.85 -13.28 23.68
C TYR A 266 30.79 -12.59 22.69
N LYS A 267 31.59 -11.62 23.17
CA LYS A 267 32.56 -10.90 22.34
C LYS A 267 33.63 -11.81 21.72
N GLU A 268 34.03 -12.87 22.41
CA GLU A 268 34.97 -13.86 21.88
C GLU A 268 34.33 -14.76 20.81
N LEU A 269 33.06 -15.12 20.97
CA LEU A 269 32.35 -16.05 20.08
C LEU A 269 31.92 -15.39 18.76
N ILE A 270 31.49 -14.13 18.77
CA ILE A 270 30.95 -13.47 17.56
C ILE A 270 31.93 -13.51 16.37
N PRO A 271 33.22 -13.12 16.50
CA PRO A 271 34.15 -13.20 15.38
C PRO A 271 34.36 -14.63 14.84
N LYS A 272 34.32 -15.63 15.72
CA LYS A 272 34.44 -17.05 15.33
C LYS A 272 33.23 -17.50 14.51
N ILE A 273 32.03 -17.09 14.93
CA ILE A 273 30.77 -17.38 14.21
C ILE A 273 30.78 -16.70 12.84
N ILE A 274 31.15 -15.41 12.77
CA ILE A 274 31.21 -14.67 11.50
C ILE A 274 32.22 -15.33 10.54
N LYS A 275 33.40 -15.71 11.03
CA LYS A 275 34.39 -16.45 10.21
C LYS A 275 33.79 -17.75 9.68
N HIS A 276 33.13 -18.53 10.55
CA HIS A 276 32.49 -19.77 10.15
C HIS A 276 31.41 -19.56 9.08
N MET A 277 30.56 -18.54 9.21
CA MET A 277 29.54 -18.19 8.20
C MET A 277 30.15 -17.84 6.83
N ASN A 278 31.36 -17.27 6.82
CA ASN A 278 32.06 -16.93 5.59
C ASN A 278 32.79 -18.13 4.96
N ASP A 279 33.38 -18.99 5.79
CA ASP A 279 34.11 -20.19 5.35
C ASP A 279 33.17 -21.32 4.91
N MET A 280 32.01 -21.43 5.57
CA MET A 280 30.99 -22.45 5.31
C MET A 280 29.61 -21.78 5.13
N PRO A 281 29.42 -21.04 4.02
CA PRO A 281 28.16 -20.36 3.77
C PRO A 281 27.05 -21.36 3.45
N TYR A 282 25.82 -20.95 3.73
CA TYR A 282 24.65 -21.70 3.26
C TYR A 282 24.50 -21.48 1.75
N ILE A 283 24.23 -22.56 1.01
CA ILE A 283 23.96 -22.49 -0.42
C ILE A 283 22.57 -23.08 -0.65
N ASP A 284 21.67 -22.28 -1.20
CA ASP A 284 20.30 -22.73 -1.44
C ASP A 284 20.19 -23.68 -2.63
N ASN A 285 18.99 -24.20 -2.86
CA ASN A 285 18.72 -25.11 -3.99
C ASN A 285 18.91 -24.49 -5.39
N LYS A 286 19.10 -23.16 -5.50
CA LYS A 286 19.43 -22.46 -6.75
C LYS A 286 20.91 -22.07 -6.85
N GLY A 287 21.74 -22.46 -5.88
CA GLY A 287 23.16 -22.12 -5.84
C GLY A 287 23.45 -20.71 -5.33
N ARG A 288 22.47 -20.02 -4.73
CA ARG A 288 22.66 -18.70 -4.13
C ARG A 288 23.42 -18.86 -2.81
N ILE A 289 24.45 -18.05 -2.61
CA ILE A 289 25.38 -18.16 -1.48
C ILE A 289 24.99 -17.14 -0.40
N TYR A 290 24.76 -17.60 0.81
CA TYR A 290 24.36 -16.79 1.96
C TYR A 290 25.49 -16.77 3.00
N LYS A 291 26.24 -15.65 3.02
CA LYS A 291 27.35 -15.37 3.94
C LYS A 291 26.89 -14.46 5.09
N TYR A 292 27.81 -14.16 6.01
CA TYR A 292 27.59 -13.05 6.93
C TYR A 292 27.39 -11.76 6.12
N GLY A 293 26.33 -11.02 6.40
CA GLY A 293 25.88 -9.90 5.59
C GLY A 293 24.61 -10.16 4.76
N GLU A 294 24.21 -11.41 4.57
CA GLU A 294 23.02 -11.76 3.77
C GLU A 294 21.80 -12.02 4.66
N PHE A 295 20.60 -11.71 4.17
CA PHE A 295 19.35 -12.06 4.84
C PHE A 295 19.11 -13.58 4.89
N PHE A 296 18.08 -14.03 5.61
CA PHE A 296 17.68 -15.43 5.60
C PHE A 296 17.33 -15.93 4.19
N PRO A 297 17.75 -17.14 3.80
CA PRO A 297 17.35 -17.76 2.55
C PRO A 297 15.83 -17.83 2.39
N ALA A 298 15.34 -17.50 1.19
CA ALA A 298 13.91 -17.48 0.90
C ALA A 298 13.24 -18.86 1.07
N GLU A 299 13.99 -19.96 0.93
CA GLU A 299 13.47 -21.31 1.13
C GLU A 299 13.14 -21.65 2.59
N LEU A 300 13.70 -20.90 3.54
CA LEU A 300 13.36 -20.95 4.97
C LEU A 300 12.05 -20.21 5.28
N SER A 301 11.49 -19.46 4.33
CA SER A 301 10.22 -18.79 4.52
C SER A 301 9.12 -19.80 4.89
N PRO A 302 8.33 -19.54 5.95
CA PRO A 302 7.16 -20.35 6.27
C PRO A 302 5.99 -20.10 5.32
N PHE A 303 6.09 -19.11 4.43
CA PHE A 303 5.04 -18.72 3.48
C PHE A 303 5.49 -18.94 2.03
N CYS A 304 4.55 -19.33 1.16
CA CYS A 304 4.77 -19.39 -0.27
C CYS A 304 4.71 -17.99 -0.90
N TYR A 305 5.33 -17.80 -2.06
CA TYR A 305 5.40 -16.51 -2.75
C TYR A 305 4.02 -15.85 -2.92
N ASN A 306 3.07 -16.63 -3.44
CA ASN A 306 1.70 -16.21 -3.69
C ASN A 306 0.84 -16.03 -2.44
N GLU A 307 1.38 -16.23 -1.23
CA GLU A 307 0.73 -15.91 0.04
C GLU A 307 1.27 -14.62 0.66
N THR A 308 2.37 -14.10 0.13
CA THR A 308 3.04 -12.91 0.65
C THR A 308 2.66 -11.66 -0.14
N ILE A 309 2.98 -10.51 0.45
CA ILE A 309 2.81 -9.20 -0.20
C ILE A 309 3.64 -9.06 -1.49
N THR A 310 4.64 -9.92 -1.70
CA THR A 310 5.42 -9.93 -2.93
C THR A 310 4.55 -10.21 -4.14
N GLN A 311 3.52 -11.06 -4.04
CA GLN A 311 2.58 -11.30 -5.15
C GLN A 311 1.72 -10.08 -5.47
N GLU A 312 1.45 -9.22 -4.49
CA GLU A 312 0.69 -7.98 -4.67
C GLU A 312 1.48 -6.93 -5.43
N TYR A 313 2.78 -6.78 -5.14
CA TYR A 313 3.63 -5.77 -5.78
C TYR A 313 4.37 -6.26 -7.02
N PHE A 314 4.73 -7.54 -7.05
CA PHE A 314 5.51 -8.19 -8.09
C PHE A 314 4.75 -9.44 -8.55
N SER A 315 3.55 -9.25 -9.09
CA SER A 315 2.71 -10.37 -9.50
C SER A 315 3.41 -11.25 -10.52
N LEU A 316 3.62 -12.51 -10.17
CA LEU A 316 4.19 -13.54 -11.03
C LEU A 316 3.17 -14.66 -11.26
N THR A 317 3.39 -15.40 -12.34
CA THR A 317 2.77 -16.70 -12.60
C THR A 317 3.45 -17.78 -11.75
N LYS A 318 2.74 -18.91 -11.55
CA LYS A 318 3.29 -20.07 -10.85
C LYS A 318 4.62 -20.53 -11.46
N GLU A 319 4.67 -20.63 -12.79
CA GLU A 319 5.86 -21.07 -13.52
C GLU A 319 7.06 -20.14 -13.25
N GLU A 320 6.85 -18.82 -13.29
CA GLU A 320 7.90 -17.85 -12.98
C GLU A 320 8.41 -17.95 -11.53
N VAL A 321 7.50 -18.20 -10.58
CA VAL A 321 7.85 -18.38 -9.16
C VAL A 321 8.71 -19.64 -8.96
N GLU A 322 8.29 -20.76 -9.52
CA GLU A 322 9.01 -22.03 -9.44
C GLU A 322 10.37 -21.96 -10.14
N ASN A 323 10.43 -21.30 -11.30
CA ASN A 323 11.68 -21.05 -12.03
C ASN A 323 12.68 -20.21 -11.21
N ARG A 324 12.19 -19.28 -10.37
CA ARG A 324 13.01 -18.48 -9.43
C ARG A 324 13.36 -19.21 -8.13
N GLY A 325 12.87 -20.45 -7.94
CA GLY A 325 13.16 -21.29 -6.77
C GLY A 325 12.35 -20.92 -5.53
N TYR A 326 11.20 -20.28 -5.70
CA TYR A 326 10.28 -19.97 -4.61
C TYR A 326 9.15 -21.00 -4.55
N LYS A 327 8.52 -21.15 -3.37
CA LYS A 327 7.38 -22.05 -3.18
C LYS A 327 6.09 -21.38 -3.68
N TRP A 328 5.21 -22.17 -4.28
CA TRP A 328 3.85 -21.75 -4.66
C TRP A 328 2.82 -22.58 -3.88
N LYS A 329 1.84 -21.90 -3.27
CA LYS A 329 0.73 -22.57 -2.60
C LYS A 329 -0.36 -22.91 -3.60
N GLU A 330 -0.65 -24.21 -3.70
CA GLU A 330 -1.78 -24.71 -4.44
C GLU A 330 -3.10 -24.29 -3.81
N LYS A 331 -4.11 -24.06 -4.64
CA LYS A 331 -5.44 -23.71 -4.17
C LYS A 331 -6.12 -24.92 -3.54
N GLU A 332 -6.70 -24.70 -2.37
CA GLU A 332 -7.58 -25.67 -1.73
C GLU A 332 -8.91 -25.75 -2.47
N LYS A 333 -9.41 -26.97 -2.70
CA LYS A 333 -10.75 -27.17 -3.27
C LYS A 333 -11.80 -26.68 -2.28
N ARG A 334 -12.70 -25.81 -2.75
CA ARG A 334 -13.79 -25.26 -1.93
C ARG A 334 -15.11 -25.92 -2.30
N ASN A 335 -15.88 -26.33 -1.29
CA ASN A 335 -17.12 -27.10 -1.47
C ASN A 335 -18.39 -26.28 -1.14
N TYR A 336 -18.39 -24.98 -1.37
CA TYR A 336 -19.60 -24.17 -1.14
C TYR A 336 -20.53 -24.21 -2.36
N GLN A 337 -21.83 -24.07 -2.10
CA GLN A 337 -22.84 -23.90 -3.14
C GLN A 337 -23.10 -22.41 -3.35
N ILE A 338 -23.24 -21.99 -4.62
CA ILE A 338 -23.57 -20.61 -4.98
C ILE A 338 -25.08 -20.41 -4.82
N ASP A 339 -25.47 -19.49 -3.94
CA ASP A 339 -26.86 -19.08 -3.76
C ASP A 339 -27.28 -18.06 -4.83
N ILE A 340 -26.38 -17.13 -5.17
CA ILE A 340 -26.65 -16.01 -6.08
C ILE A 340 -25.53 -15.91 -7.12
N LYS A 341 -25.88 -16.08 -8.40
CA LYS A 341 -24.95 -15.82 -9.51
C LYS A 341 -24.75 -14.32 -9.72
N THR A 342 -23.57 -13.93 -10.21
CA THR A 342 -23.21 -12.51 -10.38
C THR A 342 -24.24 -11.74 -11.22
N GLU A 343 -24.75 -12.35 -12.29
CA GLU A 343 -25.75 -11.77 -13.20
C GLU A 343 -27.11 -11.49 -12.53
N ASN A 344 -27.42 -12.20 -11.44
CA ASN A 344 -28.69 -12.07 -10.73
C ASN A 344 -28.64 -10.99 -9.65
N ILE A 345 -27.49 -10.36 -9.41
CA ILE A 345 -27.38 -9.26 -8.43
C ILE A 345 -28.06 -8.02 -9.03
N PRO A 346 -29.10 -7.46 -8.37
CA PRO A 346 -29.83 -6.31 -8.88
C PRO A 346 -28.90 -5.17 -9.29
N ASN A 347 -29.22 -4.52 -10.41
CA ASN A 347 -28.39 -3.46 -10.98
C ASN A 347 -28.40 -2.18 -10.13
N ASN A 348 -29.49 -1.94 -9.40
CA ASN A 348 -29.69 -0.77 -8.55
C ASN A 348 -29.73 -1.18 -7.08
N ILE A 349 -28.95 -0.52 -6.21
CA ILE A 349 -28.93 -0.80 -4.76
C ILE A 349 -30.30 -0.66 -4.10
N LYS A 350 -31.17 0.21 -4.63
CA LYS A 350 -32.55 0.38 -4.13
C LYS A 350 -33.41 -0.87 -4.30
N ASN A 351 -33.02 -1.79 -5.19
CA ASN A 351 -33.71 -3.05 -5.44
C ASN A 351 -33.07 -4.24 -4.69
N VAL A 352 -32.08 -4.00 -3.83
CA VAL A 352 -31.41 -5.03 -3.04
C VAL A 352 -32.07 -5.14 -1.67
N ASN A 353 -32.68 -6.30 -1.38
CA ASN A 353 -33.26 -6.58 -0.07
C ASN A 353 -32.22 -7.12 0.92
N ASP A 354 -32.63 -7.29 2.18
CA ASP A 354 -31.75 -7.78 3.25
C ASP A 354 -31.53 -9.30 3.19
N GLU A 355 -32.28 -10.06 2.38
CA GLU A 355 -32.11 -11.51 2.18
C GLU A 355 -30.80 -11.87 1.46
N ILE A 356 -30.13 -10.89 0.84
CA ILE A 356 -28.78 -11.07 0.28
C ILE A 356 -27.73 -11.32 1.37
N ILE A 357 -28.00 -10.90 2.61
CA ILE A 357 -27.08 -11.05 3.74
C ILE A 357 -26.82 -12.54 4.00
N GLY A 358 -25.55 -12.91 4.08
CA GLY A 358 -25.13 -14.28 4.38
C GLY A 358 -25.24 -15.28 3.22
N LYS A 359 -25.84 -14.90 2.09
CA LYS A 359 -25.88 -15.69 0.85
C LYS A 359 -24.50 -15.76 0.20
N VAL A 360 -24.17 -16.91 -0.37
CA VAL A 360 -22.94 -17.14 -1.14
C VAL A 360 -23.13 -16.59 -2.55
N ILE A 361 -22.43 -15.50 -2.84
CA ILE A 361 -22.48 -14.78 -4.12
C ILE A 361 -21.28 -15.19 -4.96
N GLU A 362 -21.52 -15.54 -6.23
CA GLU A 362 -20.47 -15.84 -7.19
C GLU A 362 -19.60 -14.60 -7.47
N CYS A 363 -18.28 -14.77 -7.43
CA CYS A 363 -17.35 -13.76 -7.90
C CYS A 363 -17.31 -13.74 -9.43
N LYS A 364 -17.46 -12.56 -10.02
CA LYS A 364 -17.44 -12.37 -11.49
C LYS A 364 -16.21 -12.95 -12.17
N HIS A 365 -15.05 -12.91 -11.52
CA HIS A 365 -13.82 -13.44 -12.10
C HIS A 365 -13.77 -14.97 -12.15
N LYS A 366 -14.56 -15.68 -11.34
CA LYS A 366 -14.62 -17.16 -11.31
C LYS A 366 -13.23 -17.81 -11.33
N ASN A 367 -12.27 -17.18 -10.63
CA ASN A 367 -10.88 -17.63 -10.52
C ASN A 367 -10.07 -17.74 -11.82
N THR A 368 -10.50 -17.02 -12.86
CA THR A 368 -9.77 -16.88 -14.12
C THR A 368 -8.69 -15.77 -14.08
N CYS A 369 -8.52 -15.11 -12.93
CA CYS A 369 -7.55 -14.04 -12.73
C CYS A 369 -6.43 -14.41 -11.74
N ASN A 370 -5.28 -13.73 -11.85
CA ASN A 370 -4.13 -13.89 -10.95
C ASN A 370 -4.22 -12.98 -9.71
N GLU A 371 -5.40 -12.91 -9.09
CA GLU A 371 -5.73 -11.95 -8.01
C GLU A 371 -6.20 -12.64 -6.73
N GLN A 372 -5.70 -13.86 -6.49
CA GLN A 372 -6.11 -14.71 -5.37
C GLN A 372 -7.65 -14.80 -5.21
N CYS A 373 -8.35 -14.96 -6.33
CA CYS A 373 -9.82 -14.98 -6.35
C CYS A 373 -10.37 -16.03 -5.38
N THR A 374 -11.35 -15.64 -4.57
CA THR A 374 -12.00 -16.56 -3.62
C THR A 374 -13.15 -17.34 -4.25
N GLU A 375 -13.43 -17.13 -5.55
CA GLU A 375 -14.52 -17.70 -6.37
C GLU A 375 -15.94 -17.29 -5.93
N ALA A 376 -16.15 -17.04 -4.65
CA ALA A 376 -17.38 -16.52 -4.08
C ALA A 376 -17.10 -15.62 -2.86
N PHE A 377 -18.11 -14.89 -2.43
CA PHE A 377 -18.07 -14.02 -1.26
C PHE A 377 -19.46 -13.89 -0.63
N LYS A 378 -19.53 -13.27 0.55
CA LYS A 378 -20.80 -12.95 1.24
C LYS A 378 -20.85 -11.46 1.51
N ILE A 379 -22.06 -10.94 1.66
CA ILE A 379 -22.31 -9.59 2.17
C ILE A 379 -22.77 -9.70 3.62
N ILE A 380 -22.13 -8.95 4.52
CA ILE A 380 -22.53 -8.84 5.93
C ILE A 380 -23.47 -7.64 6.14
N PRO A 381 -24.25 -7.59 7.25
CA PRO A 381 -25.21 -6.50 7.49
C PRO A 381 -24.59 -5.09 7.40
N ASN A 382 -23.39 -4.93 7.95
CA ASN A 382 -22.68 -3.64 7.93
C ASN A 382 -22.30 -3.22 6.51
N GLU A 383 -21.93 -4.16 5.63
CA GLU A 383 -21.65 -3.90 4.23
C GLU A 383 -22.91 -3.46 3.48
N LEU A 384 -24.02 -4.19 3.63
CA LEU A 384 -25.26 -3.81 2.97
C LEU A 384 -25.75 -2.43 3.41
N SER A 385 -25.71 -2.15 4.72
CA SER A 385 -26.07 -0.85 5.29
C SER A 385 -25.19 0.27 4.71
N PHE A 386 -23.87 0.02 4.61
CA PHE A 386 -22.94 0.96 4.00
C PHE A 386 -23.28 1.24 2.54
N TYR A 387 -23.45 0.20 1.70
CA TYR A 387 -23.80 0.37 0.29
C TYR A 387 -25.11 1.13 0.09
N LYS A 388 -26.14 0.82 0.88
CA LYS A 388 -27.43 1.53 0.85
C LYS A 388 -27.26 3.00 1.23
N ARG A 389 -26.54 3.29 2.33
CA ARG A 389 -26.30 4.66 2.82
C ARG A 389 -25.50 5.50 1.82
N MET A 390 -24.51 4.91 1.17
CA MET A 390 -23.68 5.58 0.16
C MET A 390 -24.31 5.59 -1.24
N ASN A 391 -25.50 4.97 -1.39
CA ASN A 391 -26.21 4.83 -2.67
C ASN A 391 -25.32 4.15 -3.75
N LEU A 392 -24.63 3.08 -3.36
CA LEU A 392 -23.67 2.33 -4.18
C LEU A 392 -24.18 0.91 -4.49
N PRO A 393 -23.99 0.39 -5.71
CA PRO A 393 -24.35 -0.98 -6.04
C PRO A 393 -23.49 -2.01 -5.30
N ILE A 394 -24.06 -3.18 -5.03
CA ILE A 394 -23.33 -4.32 -4.47
C ILE A 394 -22.21 -4.76 -5.43
N PRO A 395 -21.00 -5.05 -4.91
CA PRO A 395 -19.87 -5.50 -5.72
C PRO A 395 -20.15 -6.81 -6.45
N HIS A 396 -19.51 -6.97 -7.60
CA HIS A 396 -19.51 -8.22 -8.38
C HIS A 396 -18.25 -9.06 -8.16
N LEU A 397 -17.26 -8.49 -7.47
CA LEU A 397 -15.97 -9.10 -7.22
C LEU A 397 -15.84 -9.44 -5.75
N CYS A 398 -15.17 -10.56 -5.47
CA CYS A 398 -14.81 -10.91 -4.11
C CYS A 398 -13.80 -9.92 -3.52
N PRO A 399 -13.65 -9.86 -2.18
CA PRO A 399 -12.74 -8.93 -1.53
C PRO A 399 -11.31 -8.92 -2.10
N ASN A 400 -10.72 -10.10 -2.35
CA ASN A 400 -9.38 -10.21 -2.93
C ASN A 400 -9.31 -9.58 -4.32
N CYS A 401 -10.22 -9.92 -5.23
CA CYS A 401 -10.22 -9.32 -6.57
C CYS A 401 -10.42 -7.80 -6.50
N ARG A 402 -11.30 -7.30 -5.63
CA ARG A 402 -11.45 -5.85 -5.43
C ARG A 402 -10.16 -5.21 -4.95
N HIS A 403 -9.46 -5.85 -4.01
CA HIS A 403 -8.15 -5.42 -3.52
C HIS A 403 -7.11 -5.32 -4.64
N TYR A 404 -6.94 -6.38 -5.44
CA TYR A 404 -6.01 -6.35 -6.58
C TYR A 404 -6.39 -5.32 -7.64
N GLN A 405 -7.68 -5.10 -7.90
CA GLN A 405 -8.12 -4.04 -8.81
C GLN A 405 -7.78 -2.64 -8.28
N ARG A 406 -7.77 -2.44 -6.95
CA ARG A 406 -7.23 -1.22 -6.34
C ARG A 406 -5.72 -1.14 -6.44
N LEU A 407 -5.00 -2.23 -6.16
CA LEU A 407 -3.54 -2.27 -6.26
C LEU A 407 -3.04 -1.89 -7.66
N LYS A 408 -3.73 -2.32 -8.73
CA LYS A 408 -3.40 -1.97 -10.12
C LYS A 408 -3.44 -0.47 -10.43
N LYS A 409 -4.16 0.32 -9.63
CA LYS A 409 -4.22 1.78 -9.79
C LYS A 409 -2.99 2.47 -9.17
N ARG A 410 -2.20 1.76 -8.35
CA ARG A 410 -0.94 2.24 -7.78
C ARG A 410 0.16 2.20 -8.85
N ASN A 411 1.09 3.14 -8.77
CA ASN A 411 2.34 3.00 -9.49
C ASN A 411 3.16 1.82 -8.94
N PRO A 412 3.87 1.10 -9.82
CA PRO A 412 4.74 0.00 -9.42
C PRO A 412 5.89 0.47 -8.52
N LEU A 413 6.40 -0.46 -7.70
CA LEU A 413 7.58 -0.25 -6.84
C LEU A 413 8.88 -0.38 -7.65
N ASN A 414 8.99 0.40 -8.71
CA ASN A 414 10.17 0.44 -9.55
C ASN A 414 10.39 1.86 -10.07
N LEU A 415 11.64 2.19 -10.36
CA LEU A 415 12.03 3.47 -10.95
C LEU A 415 12.58 3.26 -12.34
N TRP A 416 12.17 4.13 -13.25
CA TRP A 416 12.72 4.26 -14.58
C TRP A 416 13.24 5.66 -14.78
N HIS A 417 14.40 5.75 -15.42
CA HIS A 417 14.95 7.01 -15.88
C HIS A 417 14.12 7.55 -17.04
N ARG A 418 13.62 8.79 -16.93
CA ARG A 418 12.83 9.46 -17.96
C ARG A 418 13.18 10.94 -18.10
N PHE A 419 12.81 11.49 -19.24
CA PHE A 419 12.89 12.92 -19.53
C PHE A 419 11.52 13.59 -19.38
N CYS A 420 11.53 14.86 -19.00
CA CYS A 420 10.34 15.70 -18.98
C CYS A 420 9.67 15.74 -20.36
N MET A 421 8.35 15.54 -20.39
CA MET A 421 7.56 15.58 -21.62
C MET A 421 7.01 16.98 -21.95
N CYS A 422 7.39 18.01 -21.19
CA CYS A 422 6.92 19.38 -21.44
C CYS A 422 7.62 20.00 -22.65
N ASP A 423 6.83 20.53 -23.58
CA ASP A 423 7.23 21.30 -24.76
C ASP A 423 6.51 22.66 -24.83
N LYS A 424 5.81 23.06 -23.76
CA LYS A 424 5.01 24.28 -23.71
C LYS A 424 5.90 25.52 -23.71
N ASN A 425 5.49 26.51 -24.50
CA ASN A 425 6.08 27.84 -24.49
C ASN A 425 5.67 28.62 -23.23
N GLY A 426 6.51 29.55 -22.78
CA GLY A 426 6.25 30.34 -21.56
C GLY A 426 6.68 29.65 -20.27
N HIS A 427 7.19 28.42 -20.36
CA HIS A 427 7.84 27.74 -19.24
C HIS A 427 9.31 28.17 -19.09
N ASN A 428 9.95 27.77 -17.99
CA ASN A 428 11.36 28.05 -17.70
C ASN A 428 12.35 27.22 -18.55
N HIS A 429 12.04 26.98 -19.82
CA HIS A 429 12.89 26.32 -20.81
C HIS A 429 12.55 26.81 -22.22
N GLN A 430 13.51 26.71 -23.14
CA GLN A 430 13.29 26.96 -24.56
C GLN A 430 13.05 25.64 -25.30
N GLY A 431 11.94 25.53 -26.01
CA GLY A 431 11.53 24.28 -26.67
C GLY A 431 11.21 23.19 -25.66
N LYS A 432 11.62 21.94 -25.92
CA LYS A 432 11.39 20.82 -25.01
C LYS A 432 12.24 20.91 -23.75
N CYS A 433 11.62 20.72 -22.59
CA CYS A 433 12.30 20.67 -21.30
C CYS A 433 13.37 19.56 -21.29
N LYS A 434 14.61 19.90 -20.93
CA LYS A 434 15.75 18.96 -20.88
C LYS A 434 15.92 18.26 -19.54
N ASN A 435 15.04 18.51 -18.57
CA ASN A 435 15.14 17.89 -17.25
C ASN A 435 14.91 16.37 -17.36
N GLU A 436 15.71 15.63 -16.60
CA GLU A 436 15.61 14.18 -16.40
C GLU A 436 15.31 13.86 -14.94
N PHE A 437 14.73 12.69 -14.70
CA PHE A 437 14.33 12.24 -13.36
C PHE A 437 14.10 10.73 -13.34
N GLU A 438 14.14 10.18 -12.13
CA GLU A 438 13.63 8.84 -11.83
C GLU A 438 12.14 8.91 -11.52
N THR A 439 11.37 7.97 -12.05
CA THR A 439 9.91 7.95 -11.88
C THR A 439 9.34 6.54 -11.88
N SER A 440 8.19 6.34 -11.23
CA SER A 440 7.43 5.10 -11.22
C SER A 440 6.51 4.92 -12.46
N TYR A 441 6.55 5.86 -13.41
CA TYR A 441 5.87 5.73 -14.70
C TYR A 441 6.77 5.02 -15.73
N ALA A 442 6.53 3.73 -15.97
CA ALA A 442 7.27 2.96 -16.97
C ALA A 442 7.19 3.60 -18.39
N PRO A 443 8.26 3.51 -19.21
CA PRO A 443 8.36 4.22 -20.49
C PRO A 443 7.26 3.91 -21.52
N ASP A 444 6.70 2.71 -21.46
CA ASP A 444 5.62 2.20 -22.31
C ASP A 444 4.24 2.72 -21.93
N ARG A 445 4.10 3.38 -20.78
CA ARG A 445 2.82 3.92 -20.32
C ARG A 445 2.44 5.21 -21.07
N PRO A 446 1.14 5.43 -21.36
CA PRO A 446 0.68 6.53 -22.21
C PRO A 446 0.64 7.90 -21.52
N GLU A 447 0.80 7.98 -20.20
CA GLU A 447 0.63 9.24 -19.47
C GLU A 447 1.72 10.28 -19.79
N ILE A 448 1.32 11.56 -19.77
CA ILE A 448 2.22 12.70 -19.92
C ILE A 448 2.87 13.02 -18.57
N VAL A 449 4.19 12.84 -18.48
CA VAL A 449 4.95 13.00 -17.23
C VAL A 449 5.83 14.25 -17.28
N TYR A 450 5.58 15.18 -16.36
CA TYR A 450 6.32 16.44 -16.24
C TYR A 450 7.26 16.43 -15.03
N CYS A 451 8.40 17.09 -15.18
CA CYS A 451 9.24 17.43 -14.02
C CYS A 451 8.48 18.35 -13.06
N GLU A 452 8.95 18.44 -11.80
CA GLU A 452 8.31 19.25 -10.75
C GLU A 452 7.98 20.67 -11.22
N LYS A 453 8.97 21.38 -11.80
CA LYS A 453 8.81 22.79 -12.20
C LYS A 453 7.77 22.98 -13.30
N CYS A 454 7.79 22.14 -14.34
CA CYS A 454 6.82 22.22 -15.44
C CYS A 454 5.41 21.82 -14.98
N TYR A 455 5.30 20.81 -14.11
CA TYR A 455 4.01 20.41 -13.54
C TYR A 455 3.42 21.56 -12.69
N GLN A 456 4.25 22.22 -11.88
CA GLN A 456 3.82 23.34 -11.06
C GLN A 456 3.24 24.49 -11.89
N GLN A 457 3.85 24.84 -13.02
CA GLN A 457 3.37 25.93 -13.90
C GLN A 457 2.03 25.66 -14.59
N GLU A 458 1.59 24.40 -14.63
CA GLU A 458 0.32 24.01 -15.27
C GLU A 458 -0.80 23.77 -14.27
N VAL A 459 -0.45 23.38 -13.06
CA VAL A 459 -1.40 22.90 -12.05
C VAL A 459 -1.62 23.91 -10.91
N TYR A 460 -0.65 24.79 -10.66
CA TYR A 460 -0.66 25.80 -9.61
C TYR A 460 -0.63 27.20 -10.24
#